data_AF-A0A9N9E6Z6-F1
#
_entry.id   AF-A0A9N9E6Z6-F1
#
_cell.length_a   1.000
_cell.length_b   1.000
_cell.length_c   1.000
_cell.angle_alpha   90.00
_cell.angle_beta   90.00
_cell.angle_gamma   90.00
#
_symmetry.space_group_name_H-M   'P 1'
#
loop_
_entity.id
_entity.type
_entity.pdbx_description
1 polymer ?
#
loop_
_entity_poly.entity_id
_entity_poly.type
_entity_poly.pdbx_seq_one_letter_code
_entity_poly.pdbx_strand_id
1 'polypeptide(L)'
;MLQKYPNGNVNLRQACHNFALEQVQLQKEQLKELGLFTNYEKYYLTLDKNYEAEQIRVFGEMVKKGLIYQGFRPIYWSCGHETALAGAEI
;
A
#
# COMPACT_ATOMS: atom_id res chain seq x y z
N MET A 1 -6.27 11.13 14.02
CA MET A 1 -5.84 9.70 13.87
C MET A 1 -5.04 9.19 15.07
N LEU A 2 -4.10 9.98 15.62
CA LEU A 2 -3.25 9.59 16.77
C LEU A 2 -3.99 9.38 18.10
N GLN A 3 -5.16 10.00 18.31
CA GLN A 3 -5.96 9.80 19.53
C GLN A 3 -6.64 8.42 19.61
N LYS A 4 -6.79 7.70 18.48
CA LYS A 4 -7.51 6.40 18.42
C LYS A 4 -6.59 5.19 18.68
N TYR A 5 -5.27 5.37 18.66
CA TYR A 5 -4.29 4.29 18.80
C TYR A 5 -3.21 4.67 19.83
N PRO A 6 -3.36 4.26 21.11
CA PRO A 6 -2.54 4.77 22.22
C PRO A 6 -1.06 4.34 22.19
N ASN A 7 -0.66 3.37 21.35
CA ASN A 7 0.77 3.00 21.12
C ASN A 7 1.28 3.42 19.72
N GLY A 8 0.69 4.46 19.12
CA GLY A 8 1.21 5.09 17.90
C GLY A 8 1.15 4.23 16.63
N ASN A 9 2.07 4.52 15.69
CA ASN A 9 2.05 4.05 14.29
C ASN A 9 2.01 2.51 14.13
N VAL A 10 2.56 1.75 15.08
CA VAL A 10 2.61 0.27 14.99
C VAL A 10 1.21 -0.33 15.14
N ASN A 11 0.42 0.15 16.11
CA ASN A 11 -0.96 -0.31 16.30
C ASN A 11 -1.84 0.04 15.10
N LEU A 12 -1.64 1.22 14.52
CA LEU A 12 -2.36 1.64 13.30
C LEU A 12 -2.02 0.71 12.13
N ARG A 13 -0.74 0.42 11.89
CA ARG A 13 -0.31 -0.50 10.81
C ARG A 13 -0.90 -1.90 10.99
N GLN A 14 -0.95 -2.41 12.22
CA GLN A 14 -1.58 -3.70 12.48
C GLN A 14 -3.09 -3.67 12.20
N ALA A 15 -3.78 -2.59 12.58
CA ALA A 15 -5.19 -2.42 12.28
C ALA A 15 -5.45 -2.35 10.75
N CYS A 16 -4.63 -1.59 10.01
CA CYS A 16 -4.70 -1.55 8.55
C CYS A 16 -4.44 -2.91 7.91
N HIS A 17 -3.46 -3.68 8.43
CA HIS A 17 -3.16 -5.02 7.95
C HIS A 17 -4.35 -5.97 8.14
N ASN A 18 -4.94 -5.99 9.33
CA ASN A 18 -6.10 -6.83 9.63
C ASN A 18 -7.30 -6.45 8.77
N PHE A 19 -7.57 -5.14 8.64
CA PHE A 19 -8.63 -4.64 7.78
C PHE A 19 -8.42 -5.04 6.30
N ALA A 20 -7.19 -4.93 5.79
CA ALA A 20 -6.90 -5.33 4.41
C ALA A 20 -7.19 -6.82 4.16
N LEU A 21 -6.80 -7.71 5.08
CA LEU A 21 -7.07 -9.15 4.95
C LEU A 21 -8.56 -9.49 5.02
N GLU A 22 -9.30 -8.80 5.89
CA GLU A 22 -10.77 -8.93 5.97
C GLU A 22 -11.41 -8.53 4.64
N GLN A 23 -11.01 -7.38 4.08
CA GLN A 23 -11.54 -6.91 2.79
C GLN A 23 -11.17 -7.81 1.61
N VAL A 24 -9.98 -8.41 1.61
CA VAL A 24 -9.58 -9.40 0.59
C VAL A 24 -10.54 -10.58 0.59
N GLN A 25 -10.91 -11.10 1.77
CA GLN A 25 -11.84 -12.22 1.87
C GLN A 25 -13.25 -11.83 1.38
N LEU A 26 -13.74 -10.66 1.80
CA LEU A 26 -15.04 -10.15 1.37
C LEU A 26 -15.11 -9.97 -0.15
N GLN A 27 -14.10 -9.32 -0.74
CA GLN A 27 -14.04 -9.09 -2.20
C GLN A 27 -13.93 -10.41 -2.96
N LYS A 28 -13.20 -11.39 -2.43
CA LYS A 28 -13.08 -12.72 -3.01
C LYS A 28 -14.43 -13.43 -3.10
N GLU A 29 -15.26 -13.33 -2.07
CA GLU A 29 -16.62 -13.88 -2.06
C GLU A 29 -17.52 -13.16 -3.06
N GLN A 30 -17.51 -11.83 -3.07
CA GLN A 30 -18.28 -11.03 -4.03
C GLN A 30 -17.90 -11.34 -5.48
N LEU A 31 -16.61 -11.47 -5.78
CA LEU A 31 -16.15 -11.82 -7.12
C LEU A 31 -16.56 -13.24 -7.54
N LYS A 32 -16.69 -14.18 -6.60
CA LYS A 32 -17.23 -15.53 -6.88
C LYS A 32 -18.72 -15.46 -7.21
N GLU A 33 -19.48 -14.66 -6.47
CA GLU A 33 -20.90 -14.45 -6.74
C GLU A 33 -21.15 -13.80 -8.11
N LEU A 34 -20.26 -12.89 -8.53
CA LEU A 34 -20.28 -12.30 -9.86
C LEU A 34 -19.82 -13.27 -10.98
N GLY A 35 -19.39 -14.48 -10.63
CA GLY A 35 -18.97 -15.51 -11.59
C GLY A 35 -17.62 -15.23 -12.26
N LEU A 36 -16.74 -14.43 -11.63
CA LEU A 36 -15.41 -14.16 -12.19
C LEU A 36 -14.60 -15.45 -12.32
N PHE A 37 -14.12 -15.77 -13.51
CA PHE A 37 -13.28 -16.96 -13.71
C PHE A 37 -11.81 -16.64 -13.37
N THR A 38 -11.40 -16.95 -12.14
CA THR A 38 -10.04 -16.73 -11.66
C THR A 38 -9.60 -17.80 -10.64
N ASN A 39 -8.30 -17.89 -10.38
CA ASN A 39 -7.76 -18.76 -9.34
C ASN A 39 -7.85 -18.08 -7.97
N TYR A 40 -8.86 -18.46 -7.20
CA TYR A 40 -9.10 -17.95 -5.86
C TYR A 40 -8.12 -18.45 -4.79
N GLU A 41 -7.31 -19.46 -5.08
CA GLU A 41 -6.29 -19.99 -4.15
C GLU A 41 -4.91 -19.39 -4.40
N LYS A 42 -4.68 -18.85 -5.61
CA LYS A 42 -3.39 -18.29 -6.02
C LYS A 42 -3.56 -16.86 -6.54
N TYR A 43 -3.32 -15.90 -5.65
CA TYR A 43 -3.31 -14.45 -5.92
C TYR A 43 -2.12 -13.79 -5.23
N TYR A 44 -1.77 -12.57 -5.65
CA TYR A 44 -0.74 -11.78 -4.98
C TYR A 44 -1.37 -10.75 -4.06
N LEU A 45 -0.68 -10.43 -2.98
CA LEU A 45 -1.01 -9.33 -2.08
C LEU A 45 0.20 -8.41 -2.00
N THR A 46 -0.04 -7.10 -2.09
CA THR A 46 1.04 -6.10 -2.02
C THR A 46 1.68 -6.03 -0.63
N LEU A 47 0.98 -6.48 0.40
CA LEU A 47 1.48 -6.61 1.78
C LEU A 47 2.28 -7.91 2.04
N ASP A 48 2.37 -8.81 1.05
CA ASP A 48 3.20 -10.02 1.15
C ASP A 48 4.68 -9.64 1.25
N LYS A 49 5.42 -10.31 2.14
CA LYS A 49 6.83 -10.00 2.40
C LYS A 49 7.74 -10.19 1.19
N ASN A 50 7.43 -11.15 0.32
CA ASN A 50 8.15 -11.33 -0.93
C ASN A 50 7.85 -10.20 -1.91
N TYR A 51 6.61 -9.72 -1.95
CA TYR A 51 6.22 -8.57 -2.77
C TYR A 51 6.93 -7.29 -2.32
N GLU A 52 6.90 -7.00 -1.00
CA GLU A 52 7.62 -5.87 -0.41
C GLU A 52 9.14 -5.95 -0.66
N ALA A 53 9.72 -7.16 -0.57
CA ALA A 53 11.14 -7.38 -0.84
C ALA A 53 11.52 -7.05 -2.29
N GLU A 54 10.71 -7.49 -3.27
CA GLU A 54 10.93 -7.17 -4.68
C GLU A 54 10.74 -5.67 -4.96
N GLN A 55 9.78 -5.01 -4.31
CA GLN A 55 9.62 -3.55 -4.40
C GLN A 55 10.90 -2.81 -3.94
N ILE A 56 11.48 -3.22 -2.81
CA ILE A 56 12.74 -2.65 -2.30
C ILE A 56 13.89 -2.94 -3.25
N ARG A 57 13.95 -4.14 -3.84
CA ARG A 57 15.00 -4.54 -4.78
C ARG A 57 14.98 -3.65 -6.03
N VAL A 58 13.81 -3.44 -6.63
CA VAL A 58 13.63 -2.55 -7.80
C VAL A 58 14.03 -1.12 -7.45
N PHE A 59 13.59 -0.60 -6.30
CA PHE A 59 14.01 0.71 -5.83
C PHE A 59 15.54 0.81 -5.68
N GLY A 60 16.17 -0.21 -5.07
CA GLY A 60 17.63 -0.28 -4.92
C GLY A 60 18.37 -0.27 -6.26
N GLU A 61 17.89 -0.99 -7.26
CA GLU A 61 18.46 -0.96 -8.61
C GLU A 61 18.32 0.42 -9.28
N MET A 62 17.20 1.12 -9.06
CA MET A 62 17.02 2.50 -9.55
C MET A 62 17.98 3.47 -8.87
N VAL A 63 18.23 3.31 -7.57
CA VAL A 63 19.24 4.10 -6.83
C VAL A 63 20.64 3.85 -7.41
N LYS A 64 21.02 2.58 -7.62
CA LYS A 64 22.34 2.22 -8.20
C LYS A 64 22.56 2.83 -9.59
N LYS A 65 21.50 2.99 -10.38
CA LYS A 65 21.54 3.61 -11.71
C LYS A 65 21.53 5.15 -11.68
N GLY A 66 21.46 5.77 -10.50
CA GLY A 66 21.40 7.23 -10.36
C GLY A 66 20.06 7.85 -10.77
N LEU A 67 18.98 7.07 -10.80
CA LEU A 67 17.64 7.53 -11.22
C LEU A 67 16.82 8.18 -10.09
N ILE A 68 17.28 8.05 -8.84
CA ILE A 68 16.60 8.55 -7.65
C ILE A 68 17.46 9.65 -7.02
N TYR A 69 16.82 10.77 -6.70
CA TYR A 69 17.44 11.89 -6.00
C TYR A 69 16.46 12.47 -4.97
N GLN A 70 16.99 13.21 -4.01
CA GLN A 70 16.20 13.99 -3.05
C GLN A 70 16.38 15.48 -3.35
N GLY A 71 15.29 16.24 -3.32
CA GLY A 71 15.32 17.68 -3.53
C GLY A 71 14.05 18.36 -3.03
N PHE A 72 14.06 19.69 -3.08
CA PHE A 72 12.90 20.51 -2.72
C PHE A 72 12.22 21.03 -3.97
N ARG A 73 10.91 20.81 -4.07
CA ARG A 73 10.07 21.29 -5.17
C ARG A 73 8.71 21.67 -4.58
N PRO A 74 8.05 22.74 -5.07
CA PRO A 74 6.62 22.92 -4.80
C PRO A 74 5.83 21.71 -5.29
N ILE A 75 5.00 21.14 -4.41
CA ILE A 75 4.22 19.92 -4.66
C ILE A 75 2.78 20.11 -4.21
N TYR A 76 1.88 19.28 -4.72
CA TYR A 76 0.52 19.23 -4.24
C TYR A 76 0.46 18.58 -2.85
N TRP A 77 -0.24 19.23 -1.92
CA TRP A 77 -0.33 18.80 -0.53
C TRP A 77 -1.77 18.47 -0.15
N SER A 78 -1.99 17.27 0.39
CA SER A 78 -3.27 16.88 0.94
C SER A 78 -3.37 17.29 2.41
N CYS A 79 -4.14 18.34 2.71
CA CYS A 79 -4.33 18.80 4.09
C CYS A 79 -5.03 17.76 4.99
N GLY A 80 -5.92 16.93 4.43
CA GLY A 80 -6.66 15.92 5.19
C GLY A 80 -5.86 14.65 5.51
N HIS A 81 -4.91 14.29 4.65
CA HIS A 81 -4.06 13.10 4.80
C HIS A 81 -2.63 13.43 5.26
N GLU A 82 -2.30 14.73 5.37
CA GLU A 82 -1.01 15.22 5.84
C GLU A 82 0.18 14.67 5.02
N THR A 83 0.02 14.58 3.69
CA THR A 83 1.04 14.04 2.79
C THR A 83 1.14 14.79 1.46
N ALA A 84 2.30 14.67 0.82
CA ALA A 84 2.52 15.02 -0.57
C ALA A 84 1.76 14.05 -1.49
N LEU A 85 1.24 14.58 -2.61
CA LEU A 85 0.58 13.80 -3.66
C LEU A 85 1.41 13.80 -4.94
N ALA A 86 1.42 12.68 -5.64
CA ALA A 86 1.94 12.61 -7.00
C ALA A 86 1.01 13.37 -7.96
N GLY A 87 1.54 13.85 -9.10
CA GLY A 87 0.71 14.57 -10.08
C GLY A 87 -0.43 13.75 -10.68
N ALA A 88 -0.34 12.41 -10.61
CA ALA A 88 -1.39 11.50 -11.04
C ALA A 88 -2.48 11.25 -9.97
N GLU A 89 -2.32 11.78 -8.76
CA GLU A 89 -3.21 11.57 -7.61
C GLU A 89 -4.06 12.80 -7.27
N ILE A 90 -4.06 13.82 -8.14
CA ILE A 90 -4.95 15.00 -8.07
C ILE A 90 -6.22 14.73 -8.84
#